data_AF-A0A9P7NU25-F1
#
_entry.id   AF-A0A9P7NU25-F1
#
_cell.length_a   1.000
_cell.length_b   1.000
_cell.length_c   1.000
_cell.angle_alpha   90.00
_cell.angle_beta   90.00
_cell.angle_gamma   90.00
#
_symmetry.space_group_name_H-M   'P 1'
#
loop_
_entity.id
_entity.type
_entity.pdbx_description
1 polymer ?
#
loop_
_entity_poly.entity_id
_entity_poly.type
_entity_poly.pdbx_seq_one_letter_code
_entity_poly.pdbx_strand_id
1 'polypeptide(L)'
;MGYHHRTSVNHKVYRIGKADAEDNASTEIDITKKKITPMGGFVRYGSVNNDFGLLKGSIPGVKKRVMTLRKSIFTHTSRRALEKINLKWIDTSSEFGHGAFQTPAEKLRLKKQYQGTLKKDLASA
;
A
#
# COMPACT_ATOMS: atom_id res chain seq x y z
N MET A 1 2.90 -28.39 -2.15
CA MET A 1 2.11 -28.41 -3.41
C MET A 1 1.13 -27.23 -3.44
N GLY A 2 0.87 -26.64 -4.60
CA GLY A 2 0.11 -25.38 -4.73
C GLY A 2 -0.76 -25.34 -6.00
N TYR A 3 -1.22 -24.14 -6.39
CA TYR A 3 -2.05 -23.89 -7.60
C TYR A 3 -3.49 -24.46 -7.57
N HIS A 4 -4.01 -24.78 -6.39
CA HIS A 4 -5.42 -25.17 -6.27
C HIS A 4 -6.35 -23.96 -6.28
N HIS A 5 -7.55 -24.15 -6.83
CA HIS A 5 -8.64 -23.19 -6.65
C HIS A 5 -9.09 -23.14 -5.18
N ARG A 6 -9.22 -21.93 -4.65
CA ARG A 6 -9.60 -21.66 -3.26
C ARG A 6 -10.52 -20.45 -3.22
N THR A 7 -11.50 -20.48 -2.31
CA THR A 7 -12.31 -19.32 -1.95
C THR A 7 -11.95 -18.93 -0.53
N SER A 8 -11.52 -17.69 -0.33
CA SER A 8 -11.32 -17.13 1.00
C SER A 8 -12.44 -16.14 1.30
N VAL A 9 -13.09 -16.29 2.46
CA VAL A 9 -14.33 -15.59 2.80
C VAL A 9 -14.08 -14.54 3.88
N ASN A 10 -14.99 -13.56 3.97
CA ASN A 10 -15.04 -12.57 5.06
C ASN A 10 -13.81 -11.65 5.15
N HIS A 11 -13.18 -11.36 4.02
CA HIS A 11 -12.18 -10.28 3.94
C HIS A 11 -12.86 -8.92 4.05
N LYS A 12 -12.49 -8.17 5.08
CA LYS A 12 -13.01 -6.82 5.30
C LYS A 12 -12.29 -5.85 4.35
N VAL A 13 -13.05 -5.02 3.66
CA VAL A 13 -12.52 -3.94 2.81
C VAL A 13 -12.18 -2.76 3.71
N TYR A 14 -10.93 -2.32 3.68
CA TYR A 14 -10.41 -1.20 4.47
C TYR A 14 -10.52 0.13 3.72
N ARG A 15 -10.23 0.12 2.43
CA ARG A 15 -10.27 1.31 1.56
C ARG A 15 -10.51 0.87 0.12
N ILE A 16 -11.31 1.65 -0.60
CA ILE A 16 -11.37 1.63 -2.07
C ILE A 16 -10.73 2.93 -2.51
N GLY A 17 -9.55 2.85 -3.11
CA GLY A 17 -8.78 4.00 -3.56
C GLY A 17 -8.96 4.23 -5.05
N LYS A 18 -8.94 5.50 -5.46
CA LYS A 18 -8.99 5.91 -6.86
C LYS A 18 -7.58 6.11 -7.43
N ALA A 19 -7.44 5.83 -8.72
CA ALA A 19 -6.22 5.98 -9.50
C ALA A 19 -5.63 7.40 -9.45
N ASP A 20 -6.49 8.41 -9.68
CA ASP A 20 -6.06 9.78 -9.98
C ASP A 20 -5.67 10.60 -8.75
N ALA A 21 -5.83 10.05 -7.56
CA ALA A 21 -5.53 10.74 -6.30
C ALA A 21 -4.06 10.59 -5.91
N GLU A 22 -3.34 11.72 -5.86
CA GLU A 22 -1.92 11.81 -5.44
C GLU A 22 -1.72 11.50 -3.94
N ASP A 23 -2.80 11.50 -3.17
CA ASP A 23 -2.89 11.31 -1.71
C ASP A 23 -3.71 10.07 -1.34
N ASN A 24 -3.81 9.08 -2.24
CA ASN A 24 -4.65 7.90 -2.03
C ASN A 24 -4.20 6.99 -0.86
N ALA A 25 -2.99 7.18 -0.30
CA ALA A 25 -2.53 6.54 0.94
C ALA A 25 -2.44 7.49 2.15
N SER A 26 -2.83 8.75 1.99
CA SER A 26 -2.98 9.70 3.09
C SER A 26 -4.23 9.39 3.94
N THR A 27 -4.27 9.86 5.17
CA THR A 27 -5.43 9.69 6.07
C THR A 27 -5.74 11.00 6.78
N GLU A 28 -6.84 11.06 7.53
CA GLU A 28 -7.19 12.27 8.31
C GLU A 28 -6.11 12.64 9.33
N ILE A 29 -5.42 11.64 9.87
CA ILE A 29 -4.37 11.82 10.89
C ILE A 29 -3.00 11.98 10.23
N ASP A 30 -2.74 11.22 9.17
CA ASP A 30 -1.52 11.31 8.38
C ASP A 30 -1.71 12.17 7.13
N ILE A 31 -1.42 13.45 7.29
CA ILE A 31 -1.52 14.49 6.23
C ILE A 31 -0.43 14.39 5.16
N THR A 32 0.52 13.45 5.29
CA THR A 32 1.59 13.31 4.30
C THR A 32 1.01 12.86 2.97
N LYS A 33 1.18 13.67 1.91
CA LYS A 33 0.72 13.33 0.56
C LYS A 33 1.56 12.19 0.01
N LYS A 34 0.97 11.00 -0.06
CA LYS A 34 1.65 9.80 -0.54
C LYS A 34 0.68 8.89 -1.28
N LYS A 35 1.22 8.25 -2.32
CA LYS A 35 0.52 7.21 -3.07
C LYS A 35 0.66 5.86 -2.39
N ILE A 36 -0.26 4.95 -2.68
CA ILE A 36 -0.25 3.58 -2.17
C ILE A 36 0.93 2.76 -2.67
N THR A 37 1.51 3.13 -3.81
CA THR A 37 2.72 2.48 -4.32
C THR A 37 3.90 2.82 -3.42
N PRO A 38 4.53 1.83 -2.76
CA PRO A 38 5.68 2.09 -1.89
C PRO A 38 6.88 2.60 -2.67
N MET A 39 7.86 3.18 -1.97
CA MET A 39 9.11 3.61 -2.63
C MET A 39 9.80 2.43 -3.34
N GLY A 40 10.04 2.57 -4.65
CA GLY A 40 10.61 1.49 -5.48
C GLY A 40 9.58 0.48 -5.99
N GLY A 41 8.30 0.65 -5.64
CA GLY A 41 7.19 -0.20 -6.07
C GLY A 41 7.05 -1.48 -5.23
N PHE A 42 5.94 -2.18 -5.44
CA PHE A 42 5.71 -3.48 -4.83
C PHE A 42 6.66 -4.52 -5.42
N VAL A 43 7.36 -5.29 -4.57
CA VAL A 43 8.39 -6.24 -5.01
C VAL A 43 7.79 -7.25 -6.00
N ARG A 44 8.36 -7.33 -7.20
CA ARG A 44 7.92 -8.20 -8.31
C ARG A 44 6.52 -7.89 -8.88
N TYR A 45 5.87 -6.82 -8.45
CA TYR A 45 4.62 -6.32 -9.05
C TYR A 45 4.87 -5.06 -9.87
N GLY A 46 5.42 -4.00 -9.24
CA GLY A 46 5.59 -2.68 -9.84
C GLY A 46 4.74 -1.62 -9.14
N SER A 47 4.25 -0.64 -9.89
CA SER A 47 3.36 0.41 -9.39
C SER A 47 1.88 0.08 -9.57
N VAL A 48 1.06 0.59 -8.65
CA VAL A 48 -0.41 0.56 -8.75
C VAL A 48 -0.86 1.93 -9.26
N ASN A 49 -1.27 1.98 -10.52
CA ASN A 49 -1.69 3.21 -11.20
C ASN A 49 -3.22 3.31 -11.39
N ASN A 50 -3.96 2.25 -11.06
CA ASN A 50 -5.41 2.17 -11.24
C ASN A 50 -6.13 2.15 -9.88
N ASP A 51 -7.45 2.17 -9.92
CA ASP A 51 -8.29 1.94 -8.74
C ASP A 51 -7.90 0.64 -8.03
N PHE A 52 -7.91 0.67 -6.70
CA PHE A 52 -7.43 -0.43 -5.87
C PHE A 52 -8.29 -0.64 -4.62
N GLY A 53 -8.26 -1.86 -4.09
CA GLY A 53 -8.87 -2.21 -2.82
C GLY A 53 -7.83 -2.63 -1.80
N LEU A 54 -7.93 -2.11 -0.58
CA LEU A 54 -7.20 -2.63 0.58
C LEU A 54 -8.07 -3.64 1.31
N LEU A 55 -7.59 -4.87 1.43
CA LEU A 55 -8.31 -5.98 2.07
C LEU A 55 -7.58 -6.39 3.35
N LYS A 56 -8.35 -6.80 4.36
CA LYS A 56 -7.78 -7.33 5.60
C LYS A 56 -7.07 -8.67 5.36
N GLY A 57 -5.79 -8.72 5.73
CA GLY A 57 -5.00 -9.95 5.77
C GLY A 57 -4.48 -10.38 4.41
N SER A 58 -4.23 -11.68 4.25
CA SER A 58 -3.70 -12.28 3.03
C SER A 58 -4.82 -12.75 2.09
N ILE A 59 -4.54 -12.75 0.79
CA ILE A 59 -5.41 -13.28 -0.25
C ILE A 59 -4.72 -14.50 -0.89
N PRO A 60 -5.45 -15.59 -1.18
CA PRO A 60 -4.86 -16.78 -1.76
C PRO A 60 -4.30 -16.51 -3.17
N GLY A 61 -2.98 -16.54 -3.31
CA GLY A 61 -2.33 -16.36 -4.59
C GLY A 61 -0.97 -15.70 -4.46
N VAL A 62 -0.24 -15.70 -5.56
CA VAL A 62 1.01 -14.92 -5.68
C VAL A 62 0.70 -13.54 -6.25
N LYS A 63 1.63 -12.60 -6.10
CA LYS A 63 1.58 -11.29 -6.75
C LYS A 63 1.31 -11.45 -8.26
N LYS A 64 0.58 -10.51 -8.89
CA LYS A 64 0.15 -10.52 -10.30
C LYS A 64 -0.92 -11.56 -10.70
N ARG A 65 -1.40 -12.41 -9.79
CA ARG A 65 -2.49 -13.34 -10.13
C ARG A 65 -3.84 -12.61 -10.19
N VAL A 66 -4.61 -12.83 -11.26
CA VAL A 66 -5.98 -12.33 -11.37
C VAL A 66 -6.86 -12.97 -10.31
N MET A 67 -7.60 -12.15 -9.56
CA MET A 67 -8.50 -12.56 -8.49
C MET A 67 -9.91 -12.11 -8.78
N THR A 68 -10.90 -12.99 -8.57
CA THR A 68 -12.32 -12.65 -8.68
C THR A 68 -12.89 -12.36 -7.29
N LEU A 69 -13.35 -11.13 -7.07
CA LEU A 69 -14.03 -10.73 -5.84
C LEU A 69 -15.54 -10.91 -6.01
N ARG A 70 -16.19 -11.50 -5.00
CA ARG A 70 -17.64 -11.69 -4.95
C ARG A 70 -18.17 -11.13 -3.64
N LYS A 71 -19.37 -10.54 -3.67
CA LYS A 71 -20.11 -10.22 -2.44
C LYS A 71 -20.33 -11.50 -1.61
N SER A 72 -20.33 -11.36 -0.29
CA SER A 72 -20.64 -12.47 0.61
C SER A 72 -22.04 -13.02 0.31
N ILE A 73 -22.19 -14.34 0.45
CA ILE A 73 -23.49 -15.01 0.29
C ILE A 73 -24.39 -14.68 1.48
N PHE A 74 -23.79 -14.47 2.65
CA PHE A 74 -24.49 -14.21 3.90
C PHE A 74 -24.39 -12.73 4.26
N THR A 75 -25.50 -12.17 4.73
CA THR A 75 -25.52 -10.86 5.36
C THR A 75 -24.80 -10.93 6.70
N HIS A 76 -23.67 -10.25 6.83
CA HIS A 76 -22.90 -10.25 8.07
C HIS A 76 -23.50 -9.31 9.11
N THR A 77 -23.86 -9.86 10.28
CA THR A 77 -24.44 -9.10 11.41
C THR A 77 -23.49 -8.99 12.60
N SER A 78 -22.32 -9.64 12.56
CA SER A 78 -21.37 -9.63 13.67
C SER A 78 -20.72 -8.26 13.88
N ARG A 79 -20.44 -7.90 15.14
CA ARG A 79 -19.79 -6.63 15.51
C ARG A 79 -18.49 -6.38 14.74
N ARG A 80 -17.68 -7.44 14.54
CA ARG A 80 -16.43 -7.39 13.76
C ARG A 80 -16.68 -7.03 12.29
N ALA A 81 -17.76 -7.50 11.69
CA ALA A 81 -18.10 -7.18 10.31
C ALA A 81 -18.64 -5.75 10.15
N LEU A 82 -19.48 -5.31 11.10
CA LEU A 82 -20.16 -4.00 11.06
C LEU A 82 -19.31 -2.82 11.56
N GLU A 83 -18.19 -3.07 12.23
CA GLU A 83 -17.30 -2.02 12.70
C GLU A 83 -16.87 -1.08 11.56
N LYS A 84 -17.04 0.22 11.76
CA LYS A 84 -16.55 1.26 10.85
C LYS A 84 -15.03 1.36 10.96
N ILE A 85 -14.35 1.37 9.83
CA ILE A 85 -12.90 1.41 9.78
C ILE A 85 -12.45 2.85 9.61
N ASN A 86 -11.59 3.31 10.53
CA ASN A 86 -10.82 4.52 10.36
C ASN A 86 -9.31 4.17 10.37
N LEU A 87 -8.64 4.41 9.25
CA LEU A 87 -7.20 4.14 9.11
C LEU A 87 -6.43 5.36 9.57
N LYS A 88 -5.45 5.17 10.47
CA LYS A 88 -4.62 6.26 10.98
C LYS A 88 -3.37 6.53 10.14
N TRP A 89 -2.83 5.48 9.53
CA TRP A 89 -1.55 5.53 8.83
C TRP A 89 -1.42 4.30 7.91
N ILE A 90 -0.78 4.49 6.76
CA ILE A 90 -0.48 3.43 5.79
C ILE A 90 1.02 3.48 5.50
N ASP A 91 1.71 2.34 5.62
CA ASP A 91 3.13 2.28 5.28
C ASP A 91 3.32 2.30 3.75
N THR A 92 4.15 3.23 3.28
CA THR A 92 4.59 3.33 1.88
C THR A 92 6.11 3.24 1.78
N SER A 93 6.75 2.69 2.81
CA SER A 93 8.19 2.43 2.83
C SER A 93 8.58 1.34 1.84
N SER A 94 9.85 1.36 1.41
CA SER A 94 10.37 0.38 0.46
C SER A 94 10.26 -1.05 0.99
N GLU A 95 9.62 -1.93 0.21
CA GLU A 95 9.63 -3.38 0.43
C GLU A 95 10.98 -4.03 0.03
N PHE A 96 11.85 -3.30 -0.66
CA PHE A 96 13.21 -3.75 -0.97
C PHE A 96 14.14 -3.49 0.22
N GLY A 97 14.57 -4.56 0.91
CA GLY A 97 15.43 -4.47 2.08
C GLY A 97 14.67 -3.93 3.30
N HIS A 98 15.30 -3.01 4.03
CA HIS A 98 14.69 -2.36 5.20
C HIS A 98 14.12 -0.99 4.80
N GLY A 99 12.79 -0.84 4.87
CA GLY A 99 12.09 0.41 4.62
C GLY A 99 12.31 1.41 5.74
N ALA A 100 12.80 2.62 5.41
CA ALA A 100 13.11 3.67 6.39
C ALA A 100 12.39 5.01 6.15
N PHE A 101 11.92 5.28 4.93
CA PHE A 101 11.28 6.54 4.56
C PHE A 101 9.97 6.28 3.85
N GLN A 102 9.00 7.17 4.00
CA GLN A 102 7.67 7.04 3.40
C GLN A 102 7.59 7.69 2.02
N THR A 103 8.33 8.79 1.83
CA THR A 103 8.34 9.54 0.56
C THR A 103 9.76 9.78 0.04
N PRO A 104 9.94 9.95 -1.29
CA PRO A 104 11.23 10.34 -1.85
C PRO A 104 11.73 11.69 -1.30
N ALA A 105 10.81 12.64 -1.07
CA ALA A 105 11.13 13.94 -0.50
C ALA A 105 11.68 13.84 0.93
N GLU A 106 11.06 13.00 1.76
CA GLU A 106 11.54 12.69 3.10
C GLU A 106 12.94 12.08 3.07
N LYS A 107 13.17 11.09 2.20
CA LYS A 107 14.48 10.45 2.01
C LYS A 107 15.55 11.46 1.60
N LEU A 108 15.25 12.34 0.64
CA LEU A 108 16.19 13.36 0.18
C LEU A 108 16.52 14.34 1.31
N ARG A 109 15.50 14.84 2.01
CA ARG A 109 15.66 15.77 3.13
C ARG A 109 16.51 15.18 4.24
N LEU A 110 16.16 13.99 4.72
CA LEU A 110 16.86 13.35 5.83
C LEU A 110 18.27 12.94 5.42
N LYS A 111 18.47 12.40 4.22
CA LYS A 111 19.83 12.10 3.74
C LYS A 111 20.70 13.34 3.65
N LYS A 112 20.17 14.46 3.15
CA LYS A 112 20.91 15.73 3.09
C LYS A 112 21.26 16.24 4.49
N GLN A 113 20.35 16.10 5.46
CA GLN A 113 20.58 16.52 6.83
C GLN A 113 21.66 15.70 7.55
N TYR A 114 21.68 14.37 7.35
CA TYR A 114 22.65 13.49 8.04
C TYR A 114 23.96 13.29 7.28
N GLN A 115 23.90 13.19 5.95
CA GLN A 115 25.03 12.81 5.08
C GLN A 115 25.60 14.01 4.31
N GLY A 116 24.94 15.17 4.36
CA GLY A 116 25.34 16.33 3.57
C GLY A 116 25.18 16.11 2.07
N THR A 117 25.98 16.84 1.29
CA THR A 117 26.03 16.73 -0.17
C THR A 117 26.79 15.46 -0.56
N LEU A 118 26.18 14.58 -1.35
CA LEU A 118 26.82 13.35 -1.80
C LEU A 118 27.66 13.60 -3.06
N LYS A 119 28.64 12.72 -3.32
CA LYS A 119 29.49 12.79 -4.52
C LYS A 119 28.70 12.85 -5.84
N LYS A 120 27.60 12.10 -5.93
CA LYS A 120 26.72 12.08 -7.11
C LYS A 120 25.98 13.40 -7.32
N ASP A 121 25.75 14.17 -6.25
CA ASP A 121 25.05 15.44 -6.31
C ASP A 121 25.97 16.54 -6.86
N LEU A 122 27.29 16.41 -6.64
CA LEU A 122 28.33 17.32 -7.17
C LEU A 122 28.57 17.15 -8.69
N ALA A 123 28.35 15.95 -9.23
CA ALA A 123 28.57 15.68 -10.66
C ALA A 123 27.43 16.21 -11.57
N SER A 124 26.33 16.68 -10.97
CA SER A 124 25.15 17.20 -11.67
C SER A 124 25.02 18.73 -11.57
N ALA A 125 26.04 19.40 -11.01
CA ALA A 125 26.15 20.85 -10.88
C ALA A 125 27.09 21.39 -11.96
#